data_AF-A0A3N5RCQ2-F1
#
_entry.id   AF-A0A3N5RCQ2-F1
#
_cell.length_a   1.000
_cell.length_b   1.000
_cell.length_c   1.000
_cell.angle_alpha   90.00
_cell.angle_beta   90.00
_cell.angle_gamma   90.00
#
_symmetry.space_group_name_H-M   'P 1'
#
loop_
_entity.id
_entity.type
_entity.pdbx_description
1 polymer ?
#
loop_
_entity_poly.entity_id
_entity_poly.type
_entity_poly.pdbx_seq_one_letter_code
_entity_poly.pdbx_strand_id
1 'polypeptide(L)'
;MWSNPAEIFPRLSPHFIFWADDHGAYLQSLDSLVSRDLNAQALEILKQCNGRTSANEIIARIASLYADATLDRVRKDVCSFLDTMVREGFLIPDRNMKNPESVSPSLVYVSLTEKCNLRCAFCYGQGLEPVEELCENDWLYLLSKVSGFVPRGSTLVFTGGEPTLYGSFESIARAAREYGFRLQMYSNGTLFDEKLTNLCAGLGFDLIGISIH
;
A
#
# COMPACT_ATOMS: atom_id res chain seq x y z
N MET A 1 -1.30 10.34 -24.34
CA MET A 1 -1.86 9.11 -23.71
C MET A 1 -3.39 9.14 -23.55
N TRP A 2 -4.01 10.33 -23.49
CA TRP A 2 -5.41 10.55 -23.15
C TRP A 2 -6.38 10.68 -24.34
N SER A 3 -6.09 10.03 -25.47
CA SER A 3 -6.91 10.08 -26.69
C SER A 3 -8.25 9.34 -26.55
N ASN A 4 -8.39 8.43 -25.59
CA ASN A 4 -9.66 7.83 -25.16
C ASN A 4 -9.78 7.86 -23.62
N PRO A 5 -10.24 8.96 -23.01
CA PRO A 5 -10.24 9.14 -21.55
C PRO A 5 -11.31 8.32 -20.82
N ALA A 6 -12.23 7.66 -21.55
CA ALA A 6 -13.26 6.80 -20.96
C ALA A 6 -12.69 5.52 -20.36
N GLU A 7 -11.53 5.07 -20.84
CA GLU A 7 -10.91 3.79 -20.46
C GLU A 7 -9.69 3.98 -19.53
N ILE A 8 -9.48 5.19 -19.02
CA ILE A 8 -8.35 5.51 -18.15
C ILE A 8 -8.87 6.00 -16.80
N PHE A 9 -8.44 5.32 -15.75
CA PHE A 9 -8.79 5.55 -14.37
C PHE A 9 -7.51 5.97 -13.62
N PRO A 10 -7.19 7.28 -13.59
CA PRO A 10 -5.99 7.74 -12.92
C PRO A 10 -6.04 7.43 -11.42
N ARG A 11 -4.92 6.95 -10.86
CA ARG A 11 -4.74 6.77 -9.42
C ARG A 11 -3.40 7.30 -8.94
N LEU A 12 -3.32 7.73 -7.69
CA LEU A 12 -2.06 8.13 -7.08
C LEU A 12 -1.06 6.97 -7.10
N SER A 13 0.18 7.29 -7.43
CA SER A 13 1.31 6.37 -7.30
C SER A 13 1.54 6.06 -5.81
N PRO A 14 1.82 4.79 -5.43
CA PRO A 14 1.93 4.38 -4.03
C PRO A 14 3.11 5.02 -3.27
N HIS A 15 4.04 5.64 -4.01
CA HIS A 15 5.18 6.38 -3.46
C HIS A 15 4.82 7.81 -3.05
N PHE A 16 3.56 8.21 -3.18
CA PHE A 16 3.10 9.56 -2.89
C PHE A 16 1.83 9.56 -2.05
N ILE A 17 1.70 10.58 -1.21
CA ILE A 17 0.47 10.92 -0.48
C ILE A 17 0.15 12.38 -0.74
N PHE A 18 -1.13 12.76 -0.77
CA PHE A 18 -1.51 14.16 -0.72
C PHE A 18 -2.23 14.45 0.60
N TRP A 19 -1.93 15.61 1.16
CA TRP A 19 -2.55 16.14 2.38
C TRP A 19 -3.24 17.45 2.04
N ALA A 20 -4.35 17.72 2.72
CA ALA A 20 -5.04 18.99 2.66
C ALA A 20 -5.54 19.34 4.06
N ASP A 21 -5.23 20.54 4.52
CA ASP A 21 -5.64 21.11 5.80
C ASP A 21 -6.01 22.60 5.63
N ASP A 22 -6.21 23.30 6.76
CA ASP A 22 -6.55 24.72 6.76
C ASP A 22 -5.40 25.63 6.29
N HIS A 23 -4.18 25.10 6.15
CA HIS A 23 -2.97 25.81 5.73
C HIS A 23 -2.60 25.60 4.26
N GLY A 24 -3.20 24.62 3.59
CA GLY A 24 -3.04 24.39 2.17
C GLY A 24 -3.17 22.93 1.78
N ALA A 25 -2.72 22.60 0.57
CA ALA A 25 -2.63 21.22 0.13
C ALA A 25 -1.26 20.95 -0.48
N TYR A 26 -0.71 19.79 -0.20
CA TYR A 26 0.61 19.39 -0.70
C TYR A 26 0.63 17.91 -1.06
N LEU A 27 1.48 17.59 -2.04
CA LEU A 27 1.80 16.24 -2.47
C LEU A 27 3.19 15.88 -1.94
N GLN A 28 3.29 14.82 -1.15
CA GLN A 28 4.54 14.38 -0.52
C GLN A 28 4.99 13.04 -1.09
N SER A 29 6.28 12.96 -1.44
CA SER A 29 6.96 11.70 -1.75
C SER A 29 7.28 10.95 -0.46
N LEU A 30 6.89 9.69 -0.37
CA LEU A 30 7.25 8.81 0.74
C LEU A 30 8.73 8.38 0.70
N ASP A 31 9.33 8.33 -0.49
CA ASP A 31 10.72 7.89 -0.66
C ASP A 31 11.73 8.99 -0.32
N SER A 32 11.42 10.25 -0.64
CA SER A 32 12.34 11.39 -0.48
C SER A 32 11.88 12.43 0.55
N LEU A 33 10.66 12.31 1.07
CA LEU A 33 9.99 13.28 1.95
C LEU A 33 9.81 14.68 1.34
N VAL A 34 10.16 14.88 0.07
CA VAL A 34 9.96 16.14 -0.66
C VAL A 34 8.46 16.38 -0.87
N SER A 35 8.01 17.59 -0.54
CA SER A 35 6.65 18.06 -0.78
C SER A 35 6.57 19.03 -1.96
N ARG A 36 5.42 19.05 -2.63
CA ARG A 36 5.05 20.06 -3.64
C ARG A 36 3.68 20.63 -3.31
N ASP A 37 3.56 21.95 -3.31
CA ASP A 37 2.28 22.61 -3.07
C ASP A 37 1.29 22.36 -4.21
N LEU A 38 0.04 22.15 -3.83
CA LEU A 38 -1.09 21.97 -4.73
C LEU A 38 -1.98 23.22 -4.65
N ASN A 39 -2.30 23.79 -5.80
CA ASN A 39 -3.36 24.78 -5.88
C ASN A 39 -4.75 24.10 -5.75
N ALA A 40 -5.79 24.91 -5.51
CA ALA A 40 -7.15 24.41 -5.30
C ALA A 40 -7.68 23.56 -6.47
N GLN A 41 -7.33 23.90 -7.72
CA GLN A 41 -7.78 23.14 -8.89
C GLN A 41 -7.09 21.78 -8.99
N ALA A 42 -5.77 21.74 -8.76
CA ALA A 42 -4.99 20.51 -8.76
C ALA A 42 -5.46 19.55 -7.67
N LEU A 43 -5.74 20.08 -6.47
CA LEU A 43 -6.32 19.30 -5.37
C LEU A 43 -7.66 18.67 -5.78
N GLU A 44 -8.56 19.45 -6.40
CA GLU A 44 -9.88 18.97 -6.78
C GLU A 44 -9.84 17.87 -7.86
N ILE A 45 -8.89 17.96 -8.79
CA ILE A 45 -8.64 16.89 -9.77
C ILE A 45 -8.03 15.66 -9.08
N LEU A 46 -7.03 15.84 -8.21
CA LEU A 46 -6.32 14.74 -7.55
C LEU A 46 -7.19 13.94 -6.58
N LYS A 47 -8.12 14.60 -5.87
CA LYS A 47 -9.12 13.92 -5.01
C LYS A 47 -9.95 12.87 -5.77
N GLN A 48 -10.11 13.06 -7.08
CA GLN A 48 -10.86 12.15 -7.95
C GLN A 48 -9.96 11.09 -8.62
N CYS A 49 -8.64 11.24 -8.57
CA CYS A 49 -7.67 10.29 -9.08
C CYS A 49 -7.46 9.11 -8.11
N ASN A 50 -8.52 8.33 -7.92
CA ASN A 50 -8.60 7.20 -6.99
C ASN A 50 -8.61 5.83 -7.70
N GLY A 51 -8.42 5.81 -9.02
CA GLY A 51 -8.51 4.60 -9.85
C GLY A 51 -9.93 4.10 -10.10
N ARG A 52 -10.95 4.71 -9.49
CA ARG A 52 -12.37 4.35 -9.66
C ARG A 52 -13.12 5.31 -10.58
N THR A 53 -12.71 6.58 -10.61
CA THR A 53 -13.31 7.60 -11.48
C THR A 53 -12.51 7.69 -12.78
N SER A 54 -13.17 7.52 -13.92
CA SER A 54 -12.54 7.65 -15.23
C SER A 54 -12.14 9.10 -15.50
N ALA A 55 -11.14 9.33 -16.34
CA ALA A 55 -10.72 10.68 -16.69
C ALA A 55 -11.85 11.49 -17.34
N ASN A 56 -12.74 10.86 -18.10
CA ASN A 56 -13.94 11.51 -18.63
C ASN A 56 -14.91 11.96 -17.54
N GLU A 57 -15.15 11.15 -16.51
CA GLU A 57 -15.99 11.53 -15.38
C GLU A 57 -15.37 12.67 -14.57
N ILE A 58 -14.04 12.64 -14.38
CA ILE A 58 -13.30 13.74 -13.74
C ILE A 58 -13.51 15.03 -14.53
N ILE A 59 -13.31 15.01 -15.85
CA ILE A 59 -13.53 16.18 -16.72
C ILE A 59 -14.96 16.71 -16.59
N ALA A 60 -15.96 15.83 -16.62
CA ALA A 60 -17.37 16.22 -16.50
C ALA A 60 -17.67 16.86 -15.13
N ARG A 61 -17.15 16.30 -14.04
CA ARG A 61 -17.30 16.84 -12.69
C ARG A 61 -16.63 18.20 -12.53
N ILE A 62 -15.38 18.33 -12.97
CA ILE A 62 -14.66 19.61 -12.96
C ILE A 62 -15.39 20.65 -13.81
N ALA A 63 -15.88 20.29 -15.00
CA ALA A 63 -16.63 21.22 -15.85
C ALA A 63 -17.91 21.74 -15.16
N SER A 64 -18.59 20.90 -14.37
CA SER A 64 -19.78 21.32 -13.63
C SER A 64 -19.51 22.34 -12.52
N LEU A 65 -18.26 22.45 -12.04
CA LEU A 65 -17.86 23.42 -11.02
C LEU A 65 -17.57 24.82 -11.58
N TYR A 66 -17.42 24.97 -12.90
CA TYR A 66 -17.05 26.23 -13.55
C TYR A 66 -18.06 26.60 -14.65
N ALA A 67 -19.05 27.41 -14.29
CA ALA A 67 -20.15 27.80 -15.18
C ALA A 67 -19.70 28.54 -16.46
N ASP A 68 -18.57 29.24 -16.42
CA ASP A 68 -18.09 30.08 -17.52
C ASP A 68 -17.08 29.39 -18.45
N ALA A 69 -16.75 28.12 -18.18
CA ALA A 69 -15.75 27.37 -18.95
C ALA A 69 -16.41 26.42 -19.97
N THR A 70 -15.92 26.42 -21.21
CA THR A 70 -16.36 25.43 -22.21
C THR A 70 -15.81 24.04 -21.87
N LEU A 71 -16.60 23.00 -22.12
CA LEU A 71 -16.21 21.60 -21.85
C LEU A 71 -14.87 21.24 -22.52
N ASP A 72 -14.63 21.73 -23.74
CA ASP A 72 -13.38 21.47 -24.46
C ASP A 72 -12.16 22.12 -23.83
N ARG A 73 -12.32 23.32 -23.24
CA ARG A 73 -11.23 23.97 -22.51
C ARG A 73 -10.90 23.19 -21.24
N VAL A 74 -11.91 22.84 -20.45
CA VAL A 74 -11.74 22.03 -19.22
C VAL A 74 -11.10 20.69 -19.54
N ARG A 75 -11.57 20.01 -20.60
CA ARG A 75 -10.99 18.76 -21.07
C ARG A 75 -9.50 18.91 -21.36
N LYS A 76 -9.11 19.95 -22.10
CA LYS A 76 -7.71 20.20 -22.46
C LYS A 76 -6.84 20.42 -21.21
N ASP A 77 -7.31 21.24 -20.28
CA ASP A 77 -6.57 21.59 -19.07
C ASP A 77 -6.41 20.38 -18.13
N VAL A 78 -7.50 19.64 -17.88
CA VAL A 78 -7.47 18.42 -17.05
C VAL A 78 -6.58 17.35 -17.69
N CYS A 79 -6.71 17.09 -19.00
CA CYS A 79 -5.85 16.11 -19.67
C CYS A 79 -4.37 16.50 -19.63
N SER A 80 -4.05 17.79 -19.82
CA SER A 80 -2.67 18.30 -19.74
C SER A 80 -2.08 18.13 -18.33
N PHE A 81 -2.89 18.42 -17.31
CA PHE A 81 -2.52 18.20 -15.91
C PHE A 81 -2.27 16.72 -15.63
N LEU A 82 -3.21 15.84 -15.96
CA LEU A 82 -3.06 14.39 -15.74
C LEU A 82 -1.85 13.81 -16.49
N ASP A 83 -1.59 14.25 -17.73
CA ASP A 83 -0.41 13.84 -18.50
C ASP A 83 0.90 14.24 -17.81
N THR A 84 0.95 15.47 -17.28
CA THR A 84 2.11 15.93 -16.51
C THR A 84 2.30 15.11 -15.24
N MET A 85 1.23 14.86 -14.49
CA MET A 85 1.30 14.07 -13.25
C MET A 85 1.70 12.62 -13.50
N VAL A 86 1.28 12.02 -14.61
CA VAL A 86 1.73 10.68 -15.02
C VAL A 86 3.21 10.71 -15.43
N ARG A 87 3.63 11.68 -16.24
CA ARG A 87 5.01 11.81 -16.71
C ARG A 87 6.00 11.99 -15.56
N GLU A 88 5.61 12.74 -14.53
CA GLU A 88 6.40 12.96 -13.33
C GLU A 88 6.30 11.80 -12.31
N GLY A 89 5.52 10.75 -12.62
CA GLY A 89 5.39 9.55 -11.78
C GLY A 89 4.43 9.66 -10.59
N PHE A 90 3.71 10.77 -10.46
CA PHE A 90 2.73 10.99 -9.39
C PHE A 90 1.44 10.20 -9.59
N LEU A 91 1.03 9.97 -10.84
CA LEU A 91 -0.17 9.21 -11.16
C LEU A 91 0.16 7.98 -12.00
N ILE A 92 -0.62 6.92 -11.80
CA ILE A 92 -0.66 5.73 -12.64
C ILE A 92 -1.94 5.79 -13.48
N PRO A 93 -1.86 5.77 -14.82
CA PRO A 93 -3.02 5.76 -15.70
C PRO A 93 -3.55 4.32 -15.81
N ASP A 94 -4.32 3.89 -14.80
CA ASP A 94 -4.85 2.53 -14.74
C ASP A 94 -5.91 2.31 -15.82
N ARG A 95 -5.83 1.20 -16.56
CA ARG A 95 -6.81 0.84 -17.60
C ARG A 95 -7.63 -0.41 -17.23
N ASN A 96 -7.35 -1.00 -16.06
CA ASN A 96 -7.88 -2.30 -15.66
C ASN A 96 -8.88 -2.23 -14.50
N MET A 97 -9.08 -1.07 -13.85
CA MET A 97 -10.03 -0.96 -12.73
C MET A 97 -11.48 -0.92 -13.20
N LYS A 98 -12.17 -2.06 -13.04
CA LYS A 98 -13.60 -2.25 -13.37
C LYS A 98 -14.52 -2.40 -12.14
N ASN A 99 -14.07 -2.23 -10.89
CA ASN A 99 -14.94 -2.51 -9.73
C ASN A 99 -14.81 -1.51 -8.55
N PRO A 100 -15.84 -0.69 -8.26
CA PRO A 100 -15.79 0.39 -7.26
C PRO A 100 -15.95 -0.04 -5.78
N GLU A 101 -16.19 -1.33 -5.48
CA GLU A 101 -16.48 -1.80 -4.12
C GLU A 101 -15.30 -2.40 -3.34
N SER A 102 -14.12 -2.61 -3.93
CA SER A 102 -13.02 -3.25 -3.17
C SER A 102 -12.31 -2.25 -2.26
N VAL A 103 -12.63 -2.30 -0.96
CA VAL A 103 -11.75 -1.79 0.08
C VAL A 103 -10.58 -2.76 0.16
N SER A 104 -9.44 -2.38 -0.39
CA SER A 104 -8.23 -3.20 -0.31
C SER A 104 -7.47 -2.84 0.96
N PRO A 105 -7.13 -3.81 1.84
CA PRO A 105 -6.45 -3.52 3.09
C PRO A 105 -5.04 -2.99 2.83
N SER A 106 -4.68 -1.91 3.52
CA SER A 106 -3.32 -1.34 3.52
C SER A 106 -2.39 -2.00 4.53
N LEU A 107 -2.94 -2.79 5.46
CA LEU A 107 -2.25 -3.48 6.54
C LEU A 107 -2.79 -4.91 6.66
N VAL A 108 -1.91 -5.90 6.62
CA VAL A 108 -2.25 -7.32 6.67
C VAL A 108 -1.39 -7.99 7.74
N TYR A 109 -2.03 -8.57 8.76
CA TYR A 109 -1.36 -9.35 9.79
C TYR A 109 -1.34 -10.83 9.38
N VAL A 110 -0.16 -11.45 9.43
CA VAL A 110 0.02 -12.88 9.15
C VAL A 110 0.57 -13.58 10.39
N SER A 111 -0.25 -14.44 10.98
CA SER A 111 0.19 -15.39 12.00
C SER A 111 0.82 -16.59 11.29
N LEU A 112 2.15 -16.67 11.27
CA LEU A 112 2.85 -17.77 10.59
C LEU A 112 2.78 -19.08 11.38
N THR A 113 2.77 -18.95 12.70
CA THR A 113 2.78 -20.07 13.64
C THR A 113 2.18 -19.60 14.96
N GLU A 114 1.45 -20.46 15.65
CA GLU A 114 1.03 -20.23 17.03
C GLU A 114 2.08 -20.74 18.04
N LYS A 115 3.19 -21.34 17.57
CA LYS A 115 4.29 -21.78 18.43
C LYS A 115 5.09 -20.58 18.90
N CYS A 116 5.45 -20.58 20.18
CA CYS A 116 6.32 -19.59 20.79
C CYS A 116 7.29 -20.30 21.74
N ASN A 117 8.52 -19.82 21.82
CA ASN A 117 9.52 -20.32 22.76
C ASN A 117 9.36 -19.74 24.18
N LEU A 118 8.41 -18.82 24.37
CA LEU A 118 8.00 -18.26 25.67
C LEU A 118 6.55 -18.64 26.00
N ARG A 119 6.16 -18.47 27.28
CA ARG A 119 4.81 -18.71 27.79
C ARG A 119 4.31 -17.54 28.64
N CYS A 120 4.27 -16.35 28.05
CA CYS A 120 3.91 -15.12 28.76
C CYS A 120 2.51 -15.19 29.37
N ALA A 121 2.35 -14.85 30.65
CA ALA A 121 1.09 -14.97 31.40
C ALA A 121 -0.05 -14.09 30.87
N PHE A 122 0.27 -13.09 30.05
CA PHE A 122 -0.69 -12.14 29.43
C PHE A 122 -0.88 -12.41 27.92
N CYS A 123 -0.34 -13.50 27.38
CA CYS A 123 -0.41 -13.77 25.94
C CYS A 123 -1.84 -14.17 25.53
N TYR A 124 -2.40 -13.48 24.53
CA TYR A 124 -3.72 -13.80 23.98
C TYR A 124 -3.77 -15.19 23.32
N GLY A 125 -2.61 -15.72 22.90
CA GLY A 125 -2.48 -17.04 22.28
C GLY A 125 -2.48 -18.20 23.28
N GLN A 126 -2.44 -17.92 24.60
CA GLN A 126 -2.55 -18.99 25.59
C GLN A 126 -3.93 -19.64 25.55
N GLY A 127 -3.94 -20.97 25.44
CA GLY A 127 -5.19 -21.76 25.45
C GLY A 127 -5.90 -21.82 24.09
N LEU A 128 -5.31 -21.30 23.02
CA LEU A 128 -5.78 -21.57 21.67
C LEU A 128 -5.59 -23.06 21.34
N GLU A 129 -6.58 -23.64 20.66
CA GLU A 129 -6.44 -25.00 20.14
C GLU A 129 -5.36 -25.04 19.06
N PRO A 130 -4.56 -26.11 18.98
CA PRO A 130 -3.59 -26.27 17.90
C PRO A 130 -4.31 -26.23 16.55
N VAL A 131 -3.88 -25.30 15.69
CA VAL A 131 -4.31 -25.22 14.30
C VAL A 131 -3.28 -25.85 13.39
N GLU A 132 -3.75 -26.41 12.26
CA GLU A 132 -2.86 -26.87 11.21
C GLU A 132 -2.20 -25.64 10.57
N GLU A 133 -0.87 -25.57 10.67
CA GLU A 133 -0.07 -24.50 10.08
C GLU A 133 0.00 -24.68 8.56
N LEU A 134 -0.20 -23.61 7.80
CA LEU A 134 0.02 -23.63 6.35
C LEU A 134 1.46 -24.04 6.04
N CYS A 135 1.67 -24.79 4.96
CA CYS A 135 3.02 -25.07 4.48
C CYS A 135 3.59 -23.87 3.70
N GLU A 136 4.90 -23.90 3.41
CA GLU A 136 5.56 -22.82 2.66
C GLU A 136 4.87 -22.52 1.33
N ASN A 137 4.51 -23.55 0.55
CA ASN A 137 3.86 -23.36 -0.74
C ASN A 137 2.51 -22.67 -0.62
N ASP A 138 1.74 -22.98 0.42
CA ASP A 138 0.44 -22.35 0.67
C ASP A 138 0.61 -20.89 1.07
N TRP A 139 1.63 -20.56 1.87
CA TRP A 139 1.96 -19.18 2.20
C TRP A 139 2.39 -18.38 0.98
N LEU A 140 3.27 -18.93 0.14
CA LEU A 140 3.72 -18.27 -1.08
C LEU A 140 2.55 -18.06 -2.04
N TYR A 141 1.67 -19.05 -2.18
CA TYR A 141 0.45 -18.93 -2.96
C TYR A 141 -0.47 -17.83 -2.39
N LEU A 142 -0.71 -17.81 -1.08
CA LEU A 142 -1.54 -16.81 -0.42
C LEU A 142 -0.97 -15.40 -0.60
N LEU A 143 0.34 -15.20 -0.40
CA LEU A 143 1.00 -13.91 -0.63
C LEU A 143 0.88 -13.46 -2.10
N SER A 144 0.97 -14.37 -3.06
CA SER A 144 0.75 -14.05 -4.47
C SER A 144 -0.68 -13.56 -4.75
N LYS A 145 -1.68 -14.10 -4.04
CA LYS A 145 -3.08 -13.65 -4.15
C LYS A 145 -3.31 -12.32 -3.45
N VAL A 146 -2.81 -12.18 -2.23
CA VAL A 146 -2.96 -10.94 -1.44
C VAL A 146 -2.28 -9.78 -2.17
N SER A 147 -1.07 -9.97 -2.71
CA SER A 147 -0.37 -8.93 -3.48
C SER A 147 -1.11 -8.47 -4.73
N GLY A 148 -1.90 -9.34 -5.36
CA GLY A 148 -2.77 -8.97 -6.49
C GLY A 148 -4.02 -8.17 -6.08
N PHE A 149 -4.39 -8.20 -4.79
CA PHE A 149 -5.59 -7.54 -4.27
C PHE A 149 -5.30 -6.23 -3.52
N VAL A 150 -4.16 -6.16 -2.84
CA VAL A 150 -3.76 -5.00 -2.03
C VAL A 150 -2.93 -4.00 -2.83
N PRO A 151 -2.98 -2.70 -2.50
CA PRO A 151 -2.10 -1.72 -3.11
C PRO A 151 -0.63 -2.09 -2.87
N ARG A 152 0.21 -1.93 -3.89
CA ARG A 152 1.67 -2.02 -3.70
C ARG A 152 2.12 -1.03 -2.62
N GLY A 153 3.04 -1.44 -1.75
CA GLY A 153 3.44 -0.66 -0.57
C GLY A 153 2.54 -0.86 0.65
N SER A 154 1.52 -1.73 0.56
CA SER A 154 0.80 -2.21 1.75
C SER A 154 1.75 -2.90 2.71
N THR A 155 1.41 -2.87 4.00
CA THR A 155 2.25 -3.38 5.07
C THR A 155 1.83 -4.80 5.44
N LEU A 156 2.78 -5.72 5.40
CA LEU A 156 2.63 -7.07 5.91
C LEU A 156 3.30 -7.16 7.28
N VAL A 157 2.55 -7.58 8.30
CA VAL A 157 3.02 -7.72 9.67
C VAL A 157 3.13 -9.18 10.03
N PHE A 158 4.36 -9.66 10.23
CA PHE A 158 4.63 -10.99 10.78
C PHE A 158 4.35 -11.01 12.28
N THR A 159 3.47 -11.91 12.70
CA THR A 159 3.01 -12.08 14.09
C THR A 159 2.69 -13.55 14.37
N GLY A 160 1.99 -13.82 15.47
CA GLY A 160 1.53 -15.12 15.92
C GLY A 160 2.03 -15.43 17.33
N GLY A 161 2.63 -16.61 17.50
CA GLY A 161 3.48 -16.93 18.64
C GLY A 161 4.82 -16.20 18.53
N GLU A 162 5.84 -16.86 18.00
CA GLU A 162 7.09 -16.23 17.59
C GLU A 162 7.32 -16.48 16.09
N PRO A 163 7.15 -15.48 15.21
CA PRO A 163 7.19 -15.68 13.76
C PRO A 163 8.52 -16.27 13.27
N THR A 164 9.63 -15.98 13.96
CA THR A 164 10.96 -16.46 13.57
C THR A 164 11.18 -17.95 13.86
N LEU A 165 10.26 -18.61 14.59
CA LEU A 165 10.27 -20.06 14.78
C LEU A 165 9.66 -20.81 13.59
N TYR A 166 8.91 -20.14 12.72
CA TYR A 166 8.33 -20.80 11.55
C TYR A 166 9.44 -21.16 10.55
N GLY A 167 9.51 -22.44 10.17
CA GLY A 167 10.66 -23.01 9.44
C GLY A 167 10.99 -22.32 8.11
N SER A 168 9.99 -21.78 7.43
CA SER A 168 10.16 -21.06 6.16
C SER A 168 9.98 -19.54 6.28
N PHE A 169 10.16 -18.98 7.48
CA PHE A 169 10.03 -17.53 7.73
C PHE A 169 10.85 -16.69 6.72
N GLU A 170 12.12 -17.05 6.51
CA GLU A 170 13.00 -16.32 5.59
C GLU A 170 12.46 -16.32 4.15
N SER A 171 12.00 -17.47 3.66
CA SER A 171 11.43 -17.61 2.31
C SER A 171 10.18 -16.74 2.13
N ILE A 172 9.29 -16.78 3.12
CA ILE A 172 8.04 -16.00 3.10
C ILE A 172 8.34 -14.49 3.19
N ALA A 173 9.27 -14.07 4.03
CA ALA A 173 9.67 -12.67 4.16
C ALA A 173 10.30 -12.13 2.87
N ARG A 174 11.15 -12.93 2.20
CA ARG A 174 11.70 -12.61 0.88
C ARG A 174 10.61 -12.44 -0.16
N ALA A 175 9.71 -13.41 -0.28
CA ALA A 175 8.60 -13.35 -1.23
C ALA A 175 7.71 -12.12 -0.98
N ALA A 176 7.37 -11.82 0.27
CA ALA A 176 6.62 -10.63 0.62
C ALA A 176 7.32 -9.34 0.16
N ARG A 177 8.65 -9.23 0.34
CA ARG A 177 9.39 -8.07 -0.16
C ARG A 177 9.36 -7.99 -1.68
N GLU A 178 9.54 -9.11 -2.37
CA GLU A 178 9.49 -9.20 -3.85
C GLU A 178 8.12 -8.80 -4.41
N TYR A 179 7.04 -9.16 -3.70
CA TYR A 179 5.68 -8.72 -4.03
C TYR A 179 5.40 -7.24 -3.71
N GLY A 180 6.38 -6.52 -3.16
CA GLY A 180 6.30 -5.08 -2.94
C GLY A 180 5.58 -4.68 -1.65
N PHE A 181 5.54 -5.56 -0.65
CA PHE A 181 5.08 -5.22 0.69
C PHE A 181 6.14 -4.42 1.45
N ARG A 182 5.68 -3.51 2.32
CA ARG A 182 6.47 -3.09 3.49
C ARG A 182 6.42 -4.18 4.54
N LEU A 183 7.54 -4.46 5.19
CA LEU A 183 7.64 -5.56 6.14
C LEU A 183 7.73 -5.02 7.55
N GLN A 184 6.86 -5.54 8.42
CA GLN A 184 6.93 -5.33 9.85
C GLN A 184 6.89 -6.67 10.58
N MET A 185 7.43 -6.72 11.79
CA MET A 185 7.39 -7.90 12.64
C MET A 185 7.19 -7.51 14.10
N TYR A 186 6.40 -8.30 14.81
CA TYR A 186 6.40 -8.34 16.27
C TYR A 186 7.08 -9.62 16.72
N SER A 187 8.09 -9.48 17.59
CA SER A 187 8.91 -10.59 18.09
C SER A 187 9.16 -10.43 19.58
N ASN A 188 9.32 -11.54 20.28
CA ASN A 188 9.79 -11.54 21.67
C ASN A 188 11.30 -11.23 21.79
N GLY A 189 12.02 -11.15 20.65
CA GLY A 189 13.41 -10.72 20.59
C GLY A 189 14.46 -11.75 21.02
N THR A 190 14.06 -12.90 21.56
CA THR A 190 15.00 -13.87 22.16
C THR A 190 15.81 -14.67 21.15
N LEU A 191 15.40 -14.67 19.88
CA LEU A 191 16.03 -15.44 18.80
C LEU A 191 16.85 -14.57 17.84
N PHE A 192 17.05 -13.28 18.15
CA PHE A 192 17.90 -12.41 17.37
C PHE A 192 19.38 -12.80 17.53
N ASP A 193 19.93 -13.34 16.45
CA ASP A 193 21.37 -13.53 16.24
C ASP A 193 21.85 -12.70 15.04
N GLU A 194 23.15 -12.80 14.71
CA GLU A 194 23.73 -12.07 13.58
C GLU A 194 23.06 -12.45 12.25
N LYS A 195 22.67 -13.71 12.06
CA LYS A 195 22.03 -14.20 10.84
C LYS A 195 20.65 -13.56 10.66
N LEU A 196 19.79 -13.63 11.68
CA LEU A 196 18.45 -13.06 11.65
C LEU A 196 18.52 -11.54 11.51
N THR A 197 19.44 -10.89 12.23
CA THR A 197 19.64 -9.45 12.14
C THR A 197 20.04 -9.02 10.73
N ASN A 198 21.00 -9.71 10.11
CA ASN A 198 21.43 -9.44 8.74
C ASN A 198 20.33 -9.74 7.72
N LEU A 199 19.52 -10.78 7.93
CA LEU A 199 18.35 -11.07 7.11
C LEU A 199 17.35 -9.92 7.16
N CYS A 200 16.94 -9.49 8.36
CA CYS A 200 15.98 -8.41 8.53
C CYS A 200 16.49 -7.08 7.95
N ALA A 201 17.76 -6.75 8.18
CA ALA A 201 18.39 -5.56 7.62
C ALA A 201 18.49 -5.63 6.09
N GLY A 202 18.90 -6.77 5.54
CA GLY A 202 19.02 -6.99 4.10
C GLY A 202 17.67 -6.97 3.37
N LEU A 203 16.60 -7.40 4.05
CA LEU A 203 15.23 -7.26 3.57
C LEU A 203 14.62 -5.89 3.86
N GLY A 204 15.32 -5.00 4.56
CA GLY A 204 14.88 -3.63 4.83
C GLY A 204 13.60 -3.54 5.67
N PHE A 205 13.43 -4.40 6.69
CA PHE A 205 12.26 -4.35 7.57
C PHE A 205 12.00 -2.91 8.07
N ASP A 206 10.78 -2.43 7.85
CA ASP A 206 10.37 -1.06 8.14
C ASP A 206 10.15 -0.85 9.65
N LEU A 207 9.74 -1.90 10.36
CA LEU A 207 9.57 -1.91 11.81
C LEU A 207 9.78 -3.31 12.37
N ILE A 208 10.51 -3.41 13.47
CA ILE A 208 10.58 -4.61 14.30
C ILE A 208 10.22 -4.20 15.73
N GLY A 209 9.04 -4.60 16.19
CA GLY A 209 8.60 -4.40 17.56
C GLY A 209 9.13 -5.53 18.44
N ILE A 210 9.91 -5.18 19.46
CA ILE A 210 10.42 -6.13 20.46
C ILE A 210 9.59 -6.00 21.73
N SER A 211 8.99 -7.11 22.16
CA SER A 211 8.16 -7.15 23.37
C SER A 211 9.03 -7.19 24.64
N ILE A 212 9.02 -6.11 25.42
CA ILE A 212 9.67 -5.99 26.72
C ILE A 212 8.60 -5.63 27.75
N HIS A 213 8.45 -6.45 28.78
CA HIS A 213 7.42 -6.33 29.82
C HIS A 213 8.02 -6.37 31.21
#